data_AF-A0A3M2S725-F1
#
_entry.id   AF-A0A3M2S725-F1
#
_cell.length_a   1.000
_cell.length_b   1.000
_cell.length_c   1.000
_cell.angle_alpha   90.00
_cell.angle_beta   90.00
_cell.angle_gamma   90.00
#
_symmetry.space_group_name_H-M   'P 1'
#
loop_
_entity.id
_entity.type
_entity.pdbx_description
1 polymer ?
#
loop_
_entity_poly.entity_id
_entity_poly.type
_entity_poly.pdbx_seq_one_letter_code
_entity_poly.pdbx_strand_id
1 'polypeptide(L)' 'MPPKRIRCTAAQCREPAQRIVGDCSFCQGHFCGKHRLLEDHKCTGLEDCKKQSHERNAAQLESERTQVIRGV' A
#
# COMPACT_ATOMS: atom_id res chain seq x y z
N MET A 1 -16.39 22.16 -18.20
CA MET A 1 -17.15 20.95 -17.82
C MET A 1 -16.90 20.69 -16.34
N PRO A 2 -17.93 20.49 -15.48
CA PRO A 2 -17.69 20.16 -14.08
C PRO A 2 -16.94 18.81 -14.00
N PRO A 3 -15.93 18.67 -13.12
CA PRO A 3 -15.17 17.43 -13.01
C PRO A 3 -16.13 16.30 -12.62
N LYS A 4 -16.14 15.21 -13.42
CA LYS A 4 -16.93 14.01 -13.11
C LYS A 4 -16.52 13.52 -11.72
N ARG A 5 -17.48 13.40 -10.80
CA ARG A 5 -17.23 12.86 -9.47
C ARG A 5 -16.85 11.39 -9.61
N ILE A 6 -15.60 11.07 -9.33
CA ILE A 6 -15.10 9.70 -9.31
C ILE A 6 -15.76 8.98 -8.13
N ARG A 7 -16.09 7.70 -8.30
CA ARG A 7 -16.72 6.86 -7.26
C ARG A 7 -15.70 5.92 -6.65
N CYS A 8 -15.97 5.49 -5.42
CA CYS A 8 -15.14 4.51 -4.74
C CYS A 8 -15.07 3.19 -5.52
N THR A 9 -13.86 2.65 -5.67
CA THR A 9 -13.58 1.37 -6.34
C THR A 9 -13.77 0.16 -5.42
N ALA A 10 -14.00 0.35 -4.12
CA ALA A 10 -14.17 -0.75 -3.17
C ALA A 10 -15.43 -1.58 -3.49
N ALA A 11 -15.31 -2.90 -3.37
CA ALA A 11 -16.42 -3.83 -3.56
C ALA A 11 -17.53 -3.49 -2.56
N GLN A 12 -18.72 -3.17 -3.08
CA GLN A 12 -19.91 -2.77 -2.30
C GLN A 12 -19.93 -1.33 -1.78
N CYS A 13 -19.04 -0.44 -2.25
CA CYS A 13 -19.12 0.98 -1.95
C CYS A 13 -19.68 1.80 -3.13
N ARG A 14 -20.63 2.71 -2.86
CA ARG A 14 -21.16 3.68 -3.84
C ARG A 14 -20.89 5.14 -3.47
N GLU A 15 -20.10 5.36 -2.43
CA GLU A 15 -19.74 6.71 -1.98
C GLU A 15 -18.82 7.41 -3.01
N PRO A 16 -18.86 8.75 -3.08
CA PRO A 16 -17.92 9.50 -3.90
C PRO A 16 -16.49 9.30 -3.40
N ALA A 17 -15.55 9.13 -4.32
CA ALA A 17 -14.14 9.09 -3.99
C ALA A 17 -13.68 10.45 -3.47
N GLN A 18 -12.81 10.43 -2.46
CA GLN A 18 -12.17 11.64 -1.94
C GLN A 18 -11.10 12.08 -2.93
N ARG A 19 -11.14 13.35 -3.37
CA ARG A 19 -10.09 13.92 -4.22
C ARG A 19 -8.78 13.97 -3.44
N ILE A 20 -7.65 13.65 -4.09
CA ILE A 20 -6.28 13.71 -3.57
C ILE A 20 -5.97 12.59 -2.57
N VAL A 21 -6.78 12.44 -1.53
CA VAL A 21 -6.53 11.50 -0.42
C VAL A 21 -7.10 10.11 -0.68
N GLY A 22 -8.03 9.98 -1.62
CA GLY A 22 -8.67 8.70 -1.97
C GLY A 22 -7.89 7.87 -2.97
N ASP A 23 -6.81 8.40 -3.56
CA ASP A 23 -6.03 7.71 -4.58
C ASP A 23 -5.04 6.72 -3.94
N CYS A 24 -5.20 5.42 -4.23
CA CYS A 24 -4.29 4.39 -3.75
C CYS A 24 -3.18 4.17 -4.78
N SER A 25 -1.93 4.48 -4.45
CA SER A 25 -0.78 4.30 -5.35
C SER A 25 -0.44 2.84 -5.67
N PHE A 26 -0.96 1.89 -4.88
CA PHE A 26 -0.65 0.46 -5.04
C PHE A 26 -1.54 -0.21 -6.08
N CYS A 27 -2.85 -0.01 -5.99
CA CYS A 27 -3.82 -0.57 -6.93
C CYS A 27 -4.33 0.46 -7.97
N GLN A 28 -3.85 1.72 -7.90
CA GLN A 28 -4.29 2.85 -8.74
C GLN A 28 -5.81 3.07 -8.70
N GLY A 29 -6.46 2.65 -7.61
CA GLY A 29 -7.90 2.83 -7.38
C GLY A 29 -8.22 4.14 -6.65
N HIS A 30 -9.47 4.59 -6.77
CA HIS A 30 -9.98 5.78 -6.07
C HIS A 30 -10.97 5.37 -4.98
N PHE A 31 -10.83 5.89 -3.78
CA PHE A 31 -11.59 5.46 -2.60
C PHE A 31 -12.23 6.62 -1.85
N CYS A 32 -13.32 6.35 -1.14
CA CYS A 32 -13.97 7.32 -0.26
C CYS A 32 -13.22 7.45 1.08
N GLY A 33 -13.61 8.39 1.94
CA GLY A 33 -12.96 8.60 3.24
C GLY A 33 -12.95 7.37 4.16
N LYS A 34 -13.91 6.44 3.98
CA LYS A 34 -13.96 5.17 4.71
C LYS A 34 -13.01 4.12 4.13
N HIS A 35 -12.90 4.03 2.80
CA HIS A 35 -12.13 2.99 2.12
C HIS A 35 -10.72 3.40 1.68
N ARG A 36 -10.23 4.56 2.12
CA ARG A 36 -8.90 5.08 1.73
C ARG A 36 -7.73 4.26 2.29
N LEU A 37 -7.94 3.52 3.38
CA LEU A 37 -6.93 2.62 3.95
C LEU A 37 -6.81 1.35 3.11
N LEU A 38 -5.59 0.82 2.99
CA LEU A 38 -5.31 -0.41 2.25
C LEU A 38 -6.10 -1.60 2.82
N GLU A 39 -6.32 -1.60 4.14
CA GLU A 39 -7.08 -2.62 4.87
C GLU A 39 -8.58 -2.58 4.51
N ASP A 40 -9.18 -1.39 4.46
CA ASP A 40 -10.61 -1.21 4.19
C ASP A 40 -11.01 -1.62 2.77
N HIS A 41 -10.21 -1.30 1.74
CA HIS A 41 -10.55 -1.68 0.37
C HIS A 41 -9.94 -3.00 -0.09
N LYS A 42 -9.31 -3.75 0.84
CA LYS A 42 -8.60 -5.01 0.55
C LYS A 42 -7.67 -4.85 -0.64
N CYS A 43 -6.73 -3.93 -0.52
CA CYS A 43 -5.81 -3.57 -1.60
C CYS A 43 -5.07 -4.81 -2.13
N THR A 44 -5.31 -5.16 -3.41
CA THR A 44 -4.63 -6.27 -4.08
C THR A 44 -3.12 -6.06 -4.18
N GLY A 45 -2.66 -4.81 -4.28
CA GLY A 45 -1.24 -4.47 -4.32
C GLY A 45 -0.53 -4.49 -2.96
N LEU A 46 -1.22 -4.80 -1.85
CA LEU A 46 -0.62 -4.84 -0.52
C LEU A 46 0.27 -6.08 -0.34
N GLU A 47 -0.10 -7.21 -0.92
CA GLU A 47 0.62 -8.47 -0.73
C GLU A 47 1.98 -8.47 -1.45
N ASP A 48 2.02 -8.02 -2.71
CA ASP A 48 3.28 -7.85 -3.45
C ASP A 48 4.19 -6.80 -2.81
N CYS A 49 3.63 -5.70 -2.31
CA CYS A 49 4.40 -4.66 -1.64
C CYS A 49 5.02 -5.16 -0.32
N LYS A 50 4.25 -5.93 0.47
CA LYS A 50 4.77 -6.56 1.69
C LYS A 50 5.92 -7.49 1.38
N LYS A 51 5.79 -8.34 0.37
CA LYS A 51 6.84 -9.29 -0.01
C LYS A 51 8.14 -8.57 -0.39
N GLN A 52 8.03 -7.56 -1.26
CA GLN A 52 9.19 -6.77 -1.68
C GLN A 52 9.85 -6.02 -0.52
N SER A 53 9.05 -5.47 0.40
CA SER A 53 9.58 -4.78 1.59
C SER A 53 10.29 -5.76 2.53
N HIS A 54 9.72 -6.95 2.74
CA HIS A 54 10.34 -8.00 3.55
C HIS A 54 11.67 -8.49 2.96
N GLU A 55 11.74 -8.69 1.64
CA GLU A 55 12.99 -9.11 0.97
C GLU A 55 14.09 -8.05 1.10
N ARG A 56 13.75 -6.77 0.93
CA ARG A 56 14.70 -5.67 1.12
C ARG A 56 15.17 -5.55 2.56
N ASN A 57 14.24 -5.66 3.52
CA ASN A 57 14.57 -5.61 4.93
C ASN A 57 15.48 -6.78 5.31
N ALA A 58 15.17 -8.00 4.86
CA ALA A 58 16.01 -9.17 5.08
C ALA A 58 17.42 -9.01 4.49
N ALA A 59 17.53 -8.51 3.25
CA ALA A 59 18.82 -8.25 2.63
C ALA A 59 19.64 -7.19 3.38
N GLN A 60 18.99 -6.13 3.86
CA GLN A 60 19.63 -5.10 4.69
C GLN A 60 20.08 -5.67 6.04
N LEU A 61 19.21 -6.45 6.71
CA LEU A 61 19.52 -7.09 7.98
C LEU A 61 20.70 -8.07 7.88
N GLU A 62 20.78 -8.85 6.80
CA GLU A 62 21.91 -9.73 6.52
C GLU A 62 23.18 -8.95 6.21
N SER A 63 23.09 -7.83 5.47
CA SER A 63 24.24 -6.97 5.18
C SER A 63 24.79 -6.28 6.43
N GLU A 64 23.92 -5.91 7.37
CA GLU A 64 24.30 -5.25 8.63
C GLU A 64 24.57 -6.24 9.77
N ARG A 65 24.45 -7.54 9.50
CA ARG A 65 24.70 -8.60 10.48
C ARG A 65 26.13 -8.49 11.02
N THR A 66 26.25 -8.19 12.30
CA THR A 66 27.53 -8.22 13.02
C THR A 66 28.07 -9.65 13.03
N GLN A 67 29.18 -9.89 12.34
CA GLN A 67 29.90 -11.15 12.41
C GLN A 67 30.81 -11.15 13.63
N VAL A 68 30.65 -12.15 14.50
CA VAL A 68 31.60 -12.40 15.59
C VAL A 68 32.92 -12.85 14.96
N ILE A 69 33.91 -11.96 14.93
CA ILE A 69 35.32 -12.32 14.68
C ILE A 69 35.77 -13.26 15.79
N ARG A 70 35.74 -14.57 15.54
CA ARG A 70 36.35 -15.57 16.43
C ARG A 70 37.83 -15.69 16.05
N GLY A 71 38.70 -15.05 16.83
CA GLY A 71 40.15 -15.23 16.76
C GLY A 71 40.95 -13.96 17.00
N VAL A 72 41.17 -13.63 18.28
CA VAL A 72 42.40 -13.02 18.81
C VAL A 72 42.84 -13.91 19.96
#